data_AF-A0A3D3W491-F1
#
_entry.id   AF-A0A3D3W491-F1
#
_cell.length_a   1.000
_cell.length_b   1.000
_cell.length_c   1.000
_cell.angle_alpha   90.00
_cell.angle_beta   90.00
_cell.angle_gamma   90.00
#
_symmetry.space_group_name_H-M   'P 1'
#
loop_
_entity.id
_entity.type
_entity.pdbx_description
1 polymer ?
#
loop_
_entity_poly.entity_id
_entity_poly.type
_entity_poly.pdbx_seq_one_letter_code
_entity_poly.pdbx_strand_id
1 'polypeptide(L)'
;AIFVDNVKAGSTGNVLRINSETLAELNSDSAADLTADRIILLTNRGIGSVSNALELSGSGLQLTAVSRSGSIVLTADTTVEVATALDQSGLQTGIPGQPAGGNGSADPQVLSLTTTGSLLINADVSNFAGGDVLLQAGAEIRQQSPTTITAIDSGAIQLQAIGDIRLSTLQSRASVEVRSQQGSIIDNNDSPGNRRTNVSADSLLLQAVSIGQPPAAFFTDLPEALEVSLTGALSVDVAGFAAIHGTIGTTNALRADTLFLMSDEHLNLGAVSQQQVNNFAAIADLDRNGSGTINFSQPVAVAGNLRLQAADLDAGAEPIRVTAQRTLATSQQSELFLLTPLNIGPGNPGQFDGVAGDNLHVSARDSLVLTDLNGDGNALSAAKIIEASSSADLQVAASITTTEEIQLLATRTLSADGALTSRDIFLRGDDINLTARLAAARTAVLEAGPGGIGGINVSSTGQILAGNQPGTGNITLRSGSRSGDIQLDGMLQAGNQLDITAGGGRITGFGQLAAAEISLLSGKGIGDNAPLQLAADRIVAETSTGDILLRNSQAGNFARLQSQTGNIDVTGDG
;
A
#
# COMPACT_ATOMS: atom_id res chain seq x y z
N ALA A 1 -29.17 -39.31 32.67
CA ALA A 1 -29.26 -37.84 32.52
C ALA A 1 -29.48 -37.25 33.90
N ILE A 2 -28.90 -36.08 34.17
CA ILE A 2 -29.25 -35.21 35.29
C ILE A 2 -30.00 -34.03 34.70
N PHE A 3 -31.17 -33.74 35.26
CA PHE A 3 -31.93 -32.53 34.98
C PHE A 3 -31.70 -31.57 36.13
N VAL A 4 -31.26 -30.36 35.85
CA VAL A 4 -30.96 -29.34 36.86
C VAL A 4 -31.90 -28.16 36.70
N ASP A 5 -32.16 -27.50 37.82
CA ASP A 5 -32.91 -26.26 37.95
C ASP A 5 -32.50 -25.65 39.30
N ASN A 6 -32.02 -24.41 39.30
CA ASN A 6 -31.67 -23.63 40.48
C ASN A 6 -30.72 -24.33 41.48
N VAL A 7 -29.71 -25.04 40.98
CA VAL A 7 -28.65 -25.69 41.77
C VAL A 7 -27.58 -24.65 42.15
N LYS A 8 -27.43 -24.40 43.45
CA LYS A 8 -26.49 -23.39 43.96
C LYS A 8 -25.41 -24.01 44.82
N ALA A 9 -24.17 -23.66 44.54
CA ALA A 9 -23.08 -23.85 45.49
C ALA A 9 -23.08 -22.69 46.52
N GLY A 10 -22.44 -22.86 47.68
CA GLY A 10 -22.48 -21.86 48.77
C GLY A 10 -21.91 -20.48 48.42
N SER A 11 -21.77 -19.58 49.40
CA SER A 11 -21.64 -18.12 49.15
C SER A 11 -20.27 -17.55 48.73
N THR A 12 -19.14 -18.28 48.73
CA THR A 12 -17.85 -17.76 48.19
C THR A 12 -16.84 -18.87 47.92
N GLY A 13 -16.22 -18.88 46.74
CA GLY A 13 -15.14 -19.82 46.36
C GLY A 13 -15.65 -21.24 46.09
N ASN A 14 -16.95 -21.40 45.87
CA ASN A 14 -17.55 -22.71 45.78
C ASN A 14 -17.41 -23.29 44.38
N VAL A 15 -16.97 -24.55 44.36
CA VAL A 15 -16.82 -25.35 43.16
C VAL A 15 -18.06 -26.23 43.03
N LEU A 16 -18.81 -26.04 41.96
CA LEU A 16 -19.85 -26.98 41.56
C LEU A 16 -19.27 -27.95 40.53
N ARG A 17 -19.23 -29.23 40.89
CA ARG A 17 -18.77 -30.29 39.98
C ARG A 17 -19.91 -31.24 39.68
N ILE A 18 -20.19 -31.45 38.40
CA ILE A 18 -21.20 -32.40 37.93
C ILE A 18 -20.51 -33.40 37.00
N ASN A 19 -20.64 -34.69 37.31
CA ASN A 19 -20.25 -35.79 36.44
C ASN A 19 -21.50 -36.61 36.12
N SER A 20 -21.87 -36.71 34.85
CA SER A 20 -23.11 -37.36 34.44
C SER A 20 -23.02 -37.99 33.04
N GLU A 21 -24.02 -38.79 32.67
CA GLU A 21 -24.12 -39.22 31.27
C GLU A 21 -24.51 -38.04 30.36
N THR A 22 -25.51 -37.27 30.76
CA THR A 22 -26.05 -36.09 30.05
C THR A 22 -26.49 -35.09 31.11
N LEU A 23 -26.26 -33.80 30.85
CA LEU A 23 -26.74 -32.71 31.67
C LEU A 23 -27.70 -31.85 30.85
N ALA A 24 -28.91 -31.64 31.35
CA ALA A 24 -29.93 -30.83 30.69
C ALA A 24 -30.66 -29.95 31.70
N GLU A 25 -31.17 -28.82 31.23
CA GLU A 25 -32.12 -27.98 31.96
C GLU A 25 -33.45 -28.74 32.15
N LEU A 26 -34.05 -28.64 33.34
CA LEU A 26 -35.31 -29.31 33.67
C LEU A 26 -36.52 -28.60 33.04
N ASN A 27 -36.54 -27.27 33.09
CA ASN A 27 -37.63 -26.41 32.64
C ASN A 27 -37.05 -25.22 31.91
N SER A 28 -37.47 -24.98 30.66
CA SER A 28 -37.07 -23.80 29.88
C SER A 28 -37.49 -22.51 30.59
N ASP A 29 -36.54 -21.81 31.20
CA ASP A 29 -36.76 -20.48 31.75
C ASP A 29 -35.55 -19.54 31.56
N SER A 30 -35.45 -18.47 32.34
CA SER A 30 -34.36 -17.49 32.24
C SER A 30 -33.57 -17.38 33.54
N ALA A 31 -33.91 -18.17 34.53
CA ALA A 31 -33.20 -18.25 35.80
C ALA A 31 -31.97 -19.14 35.61
N ALA A 32 -30.92 -18.87 36.38
CA ALA A 32 -29.75 -19.72 36.32
C ALA A 32 -30.06 -21.12 36.86
N ASP A 33 -29.84 -22.13 36.02
CA ASP A 33 -29.84 -23.53 36.41
C ASP A 33 -28.73 -23.84 37.41
N LEU A 34 -27.54 -23.28 37.17
CA LEU A 34 -26.36 -23.49 37.99
C LEU A 34 -25.80 -22.15 38.47
N THR A 35 -25.61 -22.01 39.78
CA THR A 35 -24.96 -20.83 40.38
C THR A 35 -23.72 -21.24 41.18
N ALA A 36 -22.53 -20.83 40.74
CA ALA A 36 -21.27 -20.97 41.49
C ALA A 36 -20.17 -20.05 40.92
N ASP A 37 -19.13 -19.77 41.69
CA ASP A 37 -17.95 -19.05 41.19
C ASP A 37 -17.10 -19.95 40.27
N ARG A 38 -17.13 -21.27 40.47
CA ARG A 38 -16.44 -22.24 39.61
C ARG A 38 -17.36 -23.41 39.28
N ILE A 39 -17.58 -23.66 37.99
CA ILE A 39 -18.43 -24.75 37.49
C ILE A 39 -17.58 -25.70 36.63
N ILE A 40 -17.64 -26.99 36.96
CA ILE A 40 -16.96 -28.07 36.25
C ILE A 40 -18.00 -29.10 35.81
N LEU A 41 -18.24 -29.19 34.50
CA LEU A 41 -19.23 -30.07 33.89
C LEU A 41 -18.51 -31.16 33.08
N LEU A 42 -18.71 -32.42 33.44
CA LEU A 42 -18.11 -33.56 32.77
C LEU A 42 -19.24 -34.52 32.35
N THR A 43 -19.48 -34.66 31.05
CA THR A 43 -20.52 -35.55 30.53
C THR A 43 -20.02 -36.49 29.44
N ASN A 44 -20.73 -37.61 29.26
CA ASN A 44 -20.49 -38.50 28.12
C ASN A 44 -21.28 -38.05 26.88
N ARG A 45 -22.44 -37.43 27.07
CA ARG A 45 -23.43 -37.05 26.06
C ARG A 45 -24.09 -35.72 26.39
N GLY A 46 -23.59 -34.64 25.80
CA GLY A 46 -24.20 -33.32 25.77
C GLY A 46 -24.22 -32.59 27.12
N ILE A 47 -24.26 -31.26 27.02
CA ILE A 47 -24.49 -30.33 28.11
C ILE A 47 -25.44 -29.26 27.57
N GLY A 48 -26.66 -29.21 28.08
CA GLY A 48 -27.73 -28.42 27.48
C GLY A 48 -28.13 -28.96 26.10
N SER A 49 -28.95 -28.17 25.39
CA SER A 49 -29.45 -28.48 24.06
C SER A 49 -29.70 -27.19 23.27
N VAL A 50 -29.82 -27.28 21.95
CA VAL A 50 -30.12 -26.11 21.10
C VAL A 50 -31.48 -25.49 21.40
N SER A 51 -32.42 -26.26 21.95
CA SER A 51 -33.75 -25.80 22.36
C SER A 51 -33.81 -25.30 23.81
N ASN A 52 -32.81 -25.65 24.62
CA ASN A 52 -32.75 -25.38 26.06
C ASN A 52 -31.28 -25.34 26.46
N ALA A 53 -30.69 -24.15 26.42
CA ALA A 53 -29.32 -23.94 26.87
C ALA A 53 -29.25 -24.17 28.38
N LEU A 54 -28.06 -24.42 28.93
CA LEU A 54 -27.93 -24.49 30.39
C LEU A 54 -27.53 -23.10 30.91
N GLU A 55 -28.36 -22.48 31.74
CA GLU A 55 -28.13 -21.14 32.29
C GLU A 55 -27.16 -21.18 33.48
N LEU A 56 -26.11 -20.37 33.42
CA LEU A 56 -25.05 -20.29 34.41
C LEU A 56 -25.00 -18.89 35.04
N SER A 57 -24.71 -18.80 36.33
CA SER A 57 -24.45 -17.53 37.03
C SER A 57 -23.34 -17.67 38.07
N GLY A 58 -22.69 -16.55 38.41
CA GLY A 58 -21.60 -16.49 39.38
C GLY A 58 -20.86 -15.15 39.40
N SER A 59 -20.22 -14.82 40.52
CA SER A 59 -19.36 -13.64 40.61
C SER A 59 -17.96 -13.97 40.11
N GLY A 60 -17.74 -13.84 38.80
CA GLY A 60 -16.47 -14.24 38.16
C GLY A 60 -16.44 -15.74 37.86
N LEU A 61 -17.42 -16.20 37.07
CA LEU A 61 -17.64 -17.60 36.78
C LEU A 61 -16.45 -18.22 36.03
N GLN A 62 -15.72 -19.11 36.69
CA GLN A 62 -14.74 -20.00 36.08
C GLN A 62 -15.41 -21.27 35.55
N LEU A 63 -15.29 -21.51 34.26
CA LEU A 63 -15.99 -22.59 33.57
C LEU A 63 -15.02 -23.59 32.94
N THR A 64 -15.29 -24.87 33.20
CA THR A 64 -14.74 -25.99 32.45
C THR A 64 -15.90 -26.92 32.08
N ALA A 65 -16.08 -27.22 30.80
CA ALA A 65 -17.17 -28.06 30.33
C ALA A 65 -16.68 -29.04 29.27
N VAL A 66 -16.75 -30.34 29.55
CA VAL A 66 -16.29 -31.40 28.66
C VAL A 66 -17.40 -32.40 28.41
N SER A 67 -17.66 -32.67 27.14
CA SER A 67 -18.63 -33.64 26.67
C SER A 67 -17.99 -34.59 25.66
N ARG A 68 -18.01 -35.91 25.88
CA ARG A 68 -17.40 -36.87 24.92
C ARG A 68 -18.16 -36.97 23.59
N SER A 69 -19.45 -36.66 23.61
CA SER A 69 -20.35 -36.62 22.45
C SER A 69 -21.53 -35.70 22.76
N GLY A 70 -22.33 -35.31 21.79
CA GLY A 70 -23.40 -34.31 21.95
C GLY A 70 -22.90 -32.86 22.04
N SER A 71 -23.82 -31.93 21.80
CA SER A 71 -23.55 -30.48 21.86
C SER A 71 -23.28 -29.99 23.29
N ILE A 72 -22.53 -28.89 23.40
CA ILE A 72 -22.45 -28.07 24.62
C ILE A 72 -23.15 -26.76 24.29
N VAL A 73 -24.24 -26.42 24.98
CA VAL A 73 -25.00 -25.19 24.75
C VAL A 73 -25.24 -24.52 26.09
N LEU A 74 -24.58 -23.39 26.31
CA LEU A 74 -24.52 -22.69 27.60
C LEU A 74 -24.87 -21.22 27.44
N THR A 75 -25.57 -20.67 28.42
CA THR A 75 -25.88 -19.24 28.56
C THR A 75 -25.38 -18.76 29.93
N ALA A 76 -24.89 -17.52 30.02
CA ALA A 76 -24.45 -16.94 31.27
C ALA A 76 -24.85 -15.46 31.38
N ASP A 77 -25.29 -15.04 32.55
CA ASP A 77 -25.72 -13.66 32.83
C ASP A 77 -24.60 -12.75 33.39
N THR A 78 -23.36 -13.25 33.34
CA THR A 78 -22.17 -12.68 34.00
C THR A 78 -20.92 -12.90 33.16
N THR A 79 -19.81 -12.26 33.54
CA THR A 79 -18.49 -12.52 32.93
C THR A 79 -18.05 -13.97 33.17
N VAL A 80 -17.59 -14.62 32.10
CA VAL A 80 -17.13 -16.02 32.11
C VAL A 80 -15.63 -16.08 31.84
N GLU A 81 -14.91 -16.80 32.68
CA GLU A 81 -13.52 -17.22 32.47
C GLU A 81 -13.50 -18.70 32.10
N VAL A 82 -13.20 -19.04 30.84
CA VAL A 82 -12.92 -20.41 30.42
C VAL A 82 -11.55 -20.79 30.92
N ALA A 83 -11.49 -21.76 31.83
CA ALA A 83 -10.28 -22.11 32.57
C ALA A 83 -10.02 -23.63 32.59
N THR A 84 -8.80 -24.01 32.96
CA THR A 84 -8.44 -25.42 33.19
C THR A 84 -8.93 -25.88 34.57
N ALA A 85 -9.51 -27.07 34.64
CA ALA A 85 -9.88 -27.69 35.91
C ALA A 85 -9.75 -29.22 35.84
N LEU A 86 -9.17 -29.82 36.89
CA LEU A 86 -9.07 -31.28 37.04
C LEU A 86 -8.48 -31.97 35.79
N ASP A 87 -7.39 -31.41 35.27
CA ASP A 87 -6.70 -31.89 34.06
C ASP A 87 -7.53 -31.80 32.76
N GLN A 88 -8.69 -31.12 32.80
CA GLN A 88 -9.48 -30.80 31.63
C GLN A 88 -9.24 -29.34 31.22
N SER A 89 -9.05 -29.10 29.92
CA SER A 89 -8.81 -27.76 29.37
C SER A 89 -10.13 -27.17 28.85
N GLY A 90 -10.56 -26.06 29.46
CA GLY A 90 -11.61 -25.18 28.95
C GLY A 90 -12.92 -25.85 28.53
N LEU A 91 -13.33 -25.64 27.28
CA LEU A 91 -14.57 -26.18 26.72
C LEU A 91 -14.24 -27.21 25.65
N GLN A 92 -14.77 -28.42 25.76
CA GLN A 92 -14.47 -29.48 24.80
C GLN A 92 -15.70 -30.33 24.49
N THR A 93 -16.04 -30.46 23.20
CA THR A 93 -16.92 -31.54 22.75
C THR A 93 -16.19 -32.50 21.81
N GLY A 94 -16.48 -33.79 21.93
CA GLY A 94 -15.81 -34.85 21.20
C GLY A 94 -14.52 -35.34 21.86
N ILE A 95 -13.88 -36.32 21.21
CA ILE A 95 -12.65 -36.96 21.68
C ILE A 95 -11.51 -36.61 20.72
N PRO A 96 -10.38 -36.04 21.20
CA PRO A 96 -9.23 -35.74 20.37
C PRO A 96 -8.77 -36.98 19.58
N GLY A 97 -8.56 -36.81 18.28
CA GLY A 97 -8.10 -37.87 17.39
C GLY A 97 -9.17 -38.87 16.93
N GLN A 98 -10.43 -38.73 17.36
CA GLN A 98 -11.54 -39.46 16.74
C GLN A 98 -12.12 -38.67 15.56
N PRO A 99 -12.50 -39.35 14.46
CA PRO A 99 -13.16 -38.69 13.34
C PRO A 99 -14.53 -38.15 13.78
N ALA A 100 -14.97 -37.03 13.17
CA ALA A 100 -16.33 -36.54 13.34
C ALA A 100 -17.36 -37.66 13.09
N GLY A 101 -18.32 -37.80 14.00
CA GLY A 101 -19.35 -38.84 13.94
C GLY A 101 -18.93 -40.26 14.39
N GLY A 102 -17.66 -40.48 14.78
CA GLY A 102 -17.15 -41.78 15.24
C GLY A 102 -17.85 -42.37 16.48
N ASN A 103 -18.65 -41.58 17.19
CA ASN A 103 -19.43 -41.98 18.35
C ASN A 103 -20.91 -42.31 18.03
N GLY A 104 -21.26 -42.51 16.75
CA GLY A 104 -22.59 -42.96 16.32
C GLY A 104 -23.66 -41.87 16.24
N SER A 105 -23.27 -40.59 16.33
CA SER A 105 -24.14 -39.44 16.09
C SER A 105 -23.81 -38.89 14.70
N ALA A 106 -24.79 -38.91 13.79
CA ALA A 106 -24.64 -38.41 12.43
C ALA A 106 -24.69 -36.88 12.34
N ASP A 107 -25.16 -36.22 13.40
CA ASP A 107 -25.38 -34.78 13.39
C ASP A 107 -24.13 -34.04 13.92
N PRO A 108 -23.68 -32.98 13.23
CA PRO A 108 -22.60 -32.13 13.72
C PRO A 108 -23.01 -31.51 15.07
N GLN A 109 -22.13 -31.65 16.06
CA GLN A 109 -22.40 -31.17 17.42
C GLN A 109 -21.92 -29.74 17.55
N VAL A 110 -22.71 -28.90 18.21
CA VAL A 110 -22.38 -27.48 18.39
C VAL A 110 -21.77 -27.26 19.76
N LEU A 111 -20.72 -26.45 19.84
CA LEU A 111 -20.21 -25.89 21.09
C LEU A 111 -20.58 -24.40 21.11
N SER A 112 -21.55 -24.03 21.94
CA SER A 112 -22.04 -22.67 22.08
C SER A 112 -21.96 -22.17 23.51
N LEU A 113 -21.42 -20.96 23.68
CA LEU A 113 -21.43 -20.23 24.94
C LEU A 113 -21.82 -18.77 24.66
N THR A 114 -22.92 -18.34 25.25
CA THR A 114 -23.36 -16.94 25.22
C THR A 114 -23.26 -16.33 26.61
N THR A 115 -22.60 -15.19 26.75
CA THR A 115 -22.55 -14.42 28.00
C THR A 115 -23.02 -12.98 27.79
N THR A 116 -23.72 -12.40 28.76
CA THR A 116 -24.04 -10.96 28.79
C THR A 116 -22.84 -10.09 29.20
N GLY A 117 -21.81 -10.67 29.81
CA GLY A 117 -20.58 -10.00 30.25
C GLY A 117 -19.42 -10.19 29.27
N SER A 118 -18.19 -10.17 29.80
CA SER A 118 -16.99 -10.51 29.03
C SER A 118 -16.77 -12.02 29.00
N LEU A 119 -16.09 -12.50 27.95
CA LEU A 119 -15.61 -13.87 27.84
C LEU A 119 -14.07 -13.87 27.85
N LEU A 120 -13.47 -14.36 28.92
CA LEU A 120 -12.02 -14.53 29.06
C LEU A 120 -11.68 -15.98 28.76
N ILE A 121 -10.84 -16.23 27.77
CA ILE A 121 -10.45 -17.58 27.34
C ILE A 121 -9.01 -17.80 27.79
N ASN A 122 -8.87 -18.48 28.94
CA ASN A 122 -7.58 -18.82 29.58
C ASN A 122 -7.21 -20.30 29.38
N ALA A 123 -8.07 -21.07 28.73
CA ALA A 123 -7.85 -22.46 28.36
C ALA A 123 -8.47 -22.73 26.98
N ASP A 124 -8.08 -23.83 26.34
CA ASP A 124 -8.50 -24.13 24.97
C ASP A 124 -10.01 -24.38 24.85
N VAL A 125 -10.55 -24.04 23.68
CA VAL A 125 -11.93 -24.36 23.29
C VAL A 125 -11.87 -25.25 22.06
N SER A 126 -12.43 -26.46 22.13
CA SER A 126 -12.28 -27.44 21.05
C SER A 126 -13.57 -28.19 20.73
N ASN A 127 -13.95 -28.19 19.46
CA ASN A 127 -14.98 -29.05 18.93
C ASN A 127 -14.36 -30.12 18.03
N PHE A 128 -14.08 -31.29 18.62
CA PHE A 128 -13.59 -32.48 17.92
C PHE A 128 -14.71 -33.32 17.33
N ALA A 129 -15.96 -32.90 17.45
CA ALA A 129 -17.11 -33.60 16.90
C ALA A 129 -17.46 -33.15 15.46
N GLY A 130 -16.69 -32.21 14.90
CA GLY A 130 -16.83 -31.74 13.51
C GLY A 130 -17.93 -30.70 13.29
N GLY A 131 -18.50 -30.14 14.35
CA GLY A 131 -19.47 -29.04 14.25
C GLY A 131 -18.89 -27.71 14.71
N ASP A 132 -19.78 -26.72 14.83
CA ASP A 132 -19.38 -25.32 14.99
C ASP A 132 -18.97 -24.97 16.42
N VAL A 133 -18.16 -23.91 16.54
CA VAL A 133 -17.87 -23.21 17.79
C VAL A 133 -18.49 -21.81 17.71
N LEU A 134 -19.42 -21.51 18.60
CA LEU A 134 -20.19 -20.26 18.65
C LEU A 134 -19.96 -19.57 19.99
N LEU A 135 -19.16 -18.51 20.03
CA LEU A 135 -18.87 -17.77 21.26
C LEU A 135 -19.38 -16.34 21.15
N GLN A 136 -20.29 -15.96 22.05
CA GLN A 136 -20.88 -14.64 22.07
C GLN A 136 -20.71 -13.97 23.44
N ALA A 137 -20.27 -12.72 23.46
CA ALA A 137 -20.12 -11.91 24.66
C ALA A 137 -20.86 -10.56 24.53
N GLY A 138 -21.53 -10.14 25.60
CA GLY A 138 -22.19 -8.83 25.68
C GLY A 138 -21.21 -7.67 25.90
N ALA A 139 -19.98 -7.95 26.33
CA ALA A 139 -18.90 -6.96 26.44
C ALA A 139 -17.77 -7.27 25.46
N GLU A 140 -16.70 -7.94 25.88
CA GLU A 140 -15.51 -8.24 25.06
C GLU A 140 -15.21 -9.75 25.07
N ILE A 141 -14.46 -10.21 24.06
CA ILE A 141 -13.83 -11.54 24.08
C ILE A 141 -12.32 -11.35 24.20
N ARG A 142 -11.71 -11.97 25.21
CA ARG A 142 -10.26 -11.92 25.45
C ARG A 142 -9.66 -13.32 25.43
N GLN A 143 -9.07 -13.70 24.32
CA GLN A 143 -8.30 -14.94 24.22
C GLN A 143 -6.86 -14.71 24.70
N GLN A 144 -6.48 -15.32 25.83
CA GLN A 144 -5.12 -15.22 26.33
C GLN A 144 -4.18 -16.09 25.51
N SER A 145 -3.00 -15.57 25.16
CA SER A 145 -1.98 -16.40 24.54
C SER A 145 -1.37 -17.38 25.55
N PRO A 146 -1.11 -18.65 25.19
CA PRO A 146 -1.21 -19.25 23.85
C PRO A 146 -2.45 -20.15 23.64
N THR A 147 -3.63 -19.78 24.14
CA THR A 147 -4.83 -20.62 23.99
C THR A 147 -5.25 -20.75 22.53
N THR A 148 -5.90 -21.86 22.19
CA THR A 148 -6.43 -22.16 20.85
C THR A 148 -7.93 -22.41 20.88
N ILE A 149 -8.63 -21.91 19.86
CA ILE A 149 -10.03 -22.27 19.55
C ILE A 149 -10.02 -23.12 18.29
N THR A 150 -10.49 -24.36 18.37
CA THR A 150 -10.44 -25.32 17.26
C THR A 150 -11.83 -25.86 16.93
N ALA A 151 -12.17 -25.84 15.64
CA ALA A 151 -13.28 -26.60 15.07
C ALA A 151 -12.71 -27.51 13.96
N ILE A 152 -12.78 -28.83 14.13
CA ILE A 152 -12.19 -29.76 13.15
C ILE A 152 -13.15 -30.03 11.98
N ASP A 153 -12.61 -30.66 10.95
CA ASP A 153 -13.36 -31.08 9.75
C ASP A 153 -14.12 -29.92 9.09
N SER A 154 -15.44 -29.95 9.04
CA SER A 154 -16.26 -28.89 8.42
C SER A 154 -16.77 -27.82 9.40
N GLY A 155 -16.38 -27.89 10.67
CA GLY A 155 -16.89 -26.99 11.71
C GLY A 155 -16.40 -25.55 11.53
N ALA A 156 -17.31 -24.58 11.58
CA ALA A 156 -16.99 -23.15 11.55
C ALA A 156 -16.70 -22.60 12.96
N ILE A 157 -16.00 -21.47 13.03
CA ILE A 157 -15.83 -20.70 14.26
C ILE A 157 -16.51 -19.35 14.10
N GLN A 158 -17.40 -18.99 15.02
CA GLN A 158 -18.02 -17.68 15.08
C GLN A 158 -17.75 -17.03 16.44
N LEU A 159 -17.14 -15.84 16.41
CA LEU A 159 -16.88 -15.02 17.59
C LEU A 159 -17.64 -13.70 17.46
N GLN A 160 -18.45 -13.35 18.45
CA GLN A 160 -19.20 -12.10 18.46
C GLN A 160 -19.11 -11.37 19.79
N ALA A 161 -18.75 -10.09 19.76
CA ALA A 161 -18.72 -9.22 20.93
C ALA A 161 -19.26 -7.82 20.61
N ILE A 162 -19.75 -7.10 21.62
CA ILE A 162 -20.10 -5.69 21.46
C ILE A 162 -18.83 -4.84 21.37
N GLY A 163 -17.90 -5.02 22.31
CA GLY A 163 -16.59 -4.38 22.38
C GLY A 163 -15.49 -5.19 21.70
N ASP A 164 -14.27 -5.04 22.19
CA ASP A 164 -13.08 -5.62 21.56
C ASP A 164 -13.08 -7.16 21.54
N ILE A 165 -12.41 -7.71 20.52
CA ILE A 165 -12.04 -9.12 20.43
C ILE A 165 -10.52 -9.20 20.33
N ARG A 166 -9.88 -9.80 21.34
CA ARG A 166 -8.45 -10.08 21.35
C ARG A 166 -8.22 -11.54 20.98
N LEU A 167 -7.50 -11.79 19.89
CA LEU A 167 -7.33 -13.13 19.32
C LEU A 167 -5.96 -13.71 19.67
N SER A 168 -5.93 -15.01 19.98
CA SER A 168 -4.68 -15.78 20.04
C SER A 168 -4.59 -16.72 18.84
N THR A 169 -5.23 -17.89 18.87
CA THR A 169 -5.19 -18.82 17.74
C THR A 169 -6.58 -19.40 17.49
N LEU A 170 -7.05 -19.31 16.25
CA LEU A 170 -8.28 -19.87 15.72
C LEU A 170 -7.91 -20.86 14.60
N GLN A 171 -8.42 -22.08 14.67
CA GLN A 171 -8.14 -23.14 13.70
C GLN A 171 -9.43 -23.81 13.23
N SER A 172 -9.73 -23.65 11.95
CA SER A 172 -10.81 -24.35 11.24
C SER A 172 -10.33 -24.76 9.86
N ARG A 173 -10.91 -25.79 9.25
CA ARG A 173 -10.76 -26.06 7.81
C ARG A 173 -11.93 -25.52 6.99
N ALA A 174 -12.88 -24.86 7.65
CA ALA A 174 -14.05 -24.24 7.06
C ALA A 174 -13.95 -22.72 7.23
N SER A 175 -15.05 -22.05 7.62
CA SER A 175 -15.10 -20.60 7.78
C SER A 175 -14.81 -20.16 9.22
N VAL A 176 -14.15 -19.01 9.34
CA VAL A 176 -14.02 -18.27 10.59
C VAL A 176 -14.68 -16.91 10.42
N GLU A 177 -15.53 -16.54 11.37
CA GLU A 177 -16.23 -15.26 11.40
C GLU A 177 -15.98 -14.57 12.74
N VAL A 178 -15.50 -13.33 12.68
CA VAL A 178 -15.21 -12.52 13.88
C VAL A 178 -15.90 -11.17 13.74
N ARG A 179 -16.83 -10.89 14.65
CA ARG A 179 -17.62 -9.65 14.67
C ARG A 179 -17.47 -8.90 16.00
N SER A 180 -16.80 -7.77 15.95
CA SER A 180 -16.82 -6.75 17.00
C SER A 180 -17.76 -5.62 16.57
N GLN A 181 -18.87 -5.41 17.27
CA GLN A 181 -19.89 -4.45 16.81
C GLN A 181 -19.48 -2.99 16.97
N GLN A 182 -18.73 -2.68 18.04
CA GLN A 182 -18.33 -1.32 18.44
C GLN A 182 -16.84 -1.23 18.81
N GLY A 183 -16.11 -2.34 18.80
CA GLY A 183 -14.70 -2.40 19.19
C GLY A 183 -13.78 -2.81 18.04
N SER A 184 -12.57 -3.21 18.44
CA SER A 184 -11.51 -3.65 17.53
C SER A 184 -11.29 -5.16 17.58
N ILE A 185 -10.72 -5.70 16.51
CA ILE A 185 -10.10 -7.02 16.51
C ILE A 185 -8.59 -6.82 16.64
N ILE A 186 -8.00 -7.36 17.70
CA ILE A 186 -6.62 -7.08 18.09
C ILE A 186 -5.86 -8.40 18.17
N ASP A 187 -4.69 -8.44 17.57
CA ASP A 187 -3.75 -9.54 17.80
C ASP A 187 -3.29 -9.56 19.28
N ASN A 188 -3.33 -10.73 19.89
CA ASN A 188 -2.86 -10.98 21.24
C ASN A 188 -1.95 -12.21 21.33
N ASN A 189 -1.43 -12.73 20.21
CA ASN A 189 -0.42 -13.78 20.21
C ASN A 189 0.97 -13.32 19.73
N ASP A 190 1.19 -12.09 19.31
CA ASP A 190 2.55 -11.69 18.96
C ASP A 190 3.42 -11.29 20.14
N SER A 191 4.73 -11.40 19.91
CA SER A 191 5.75 -10.77 20.71
C SER A 191 6.73 -10.04 19.79
N PRO A 192 7.44 -8.99 20.25
CA PRO A 192 8.34 -8.25 19.40
C PRO A 192 9.33 -9.17 18.65
N GLY A 193 9.23 -9.19 17.32
CA GLY A 193 10.08 -10.00 16.43
C GLY A 193 9.63 -11.46 16.21
N ASN A 194 8.49 -11.87 16.74
CA ASN A 194 7.93 -13.21 16.50
C ASN A 194 6.43 -13.12 16.25
N ARG A 195 6.07 -13.15 14.96
CA ARG A 195 4.69 -13.15 14.47
C ARG A 195 4.11 -14.56 14.44
N ARG A 196 2.89 -14.75 14.92
CA ARG A 196 2.22 -16.05 14.97
C ARG A 196 0.85 -15.97 14.33
N THR A 197 0.54 -16.92 13.44
CA THR A 197 -0.78 -17.00 12.80
C THR A 197 -1.92 -17.00 13.82
N ASN A 198 -2.78 -15.98 13.77
CA ASN A 198 -3.99 -15.91 14.57
C ASN A 198 -5.09 -16.78 14.00
N VAL A 199 -5.23 -16.80 12.66
CA VAL A 199 -6.35 -17.48 12.01
C VAL A 199 -5.85 -18.41 10.92
N SER A 200 -6.14 -19.70 11.05
CA SER A 200 -6.01 -20.69 9.98
C SER A 200 -7.42 -21.17 9.60
N ALA A 201 -7.83 -20.91 8.36
CA ALA A 201 -9.17 -21.20 7.86
C ALA A 201 -9.20 -21.43 6.35
N ASP A 202 -10.32 -21.90 5.82
CA ASP A 202 -10.59 -21.78 4.39
C ASP A 202 -11.06 -20.37 4.05
N SER A 203 -12.05 -19.84 4.77
CA SER A 203 -12.52 -18.47 4.58
C SER A 203 -12.57 -17.68 5.88
N LEU A 204 -12.40 -16.37 5.77
CA LEU A 204 -12.40 -15.45 6.91
C LEU A 204 -13.28 -14.24 6.63
N LEU A 205 -14.22 -13.97 7.54
CA LEU A 205 -14.99 -12.72 7.59
C LEU A 205 -14.65 -11.95 8.86
N LEU A 206 -14.17 -10.72 8.71
CA LEU A 206 -13.89 -9.80 9.80
C LEU A 206 -14.81 -8.57 9.73
N GLN A 207 -15.50 -8.27 10.84
CA GLN A 207 -16.30 -7.05 11.00
C GLN A 207 -15.93 -6.36 12.30
N ALA A 208 -15.52 -5.10 12.24
CA ALA A 208 -15.05 -4.34 13.40
C ALA A 208 -15.04 -2.81 13.14
N VAL A 209 -14.75 -2.02 14.16
CA VAL A 209 -14.34 -0.62 13.97
C VAL A 209 -12.94 -0.55 13.36
N SER A 210 -12.03 -1.38 13.89
CA SER A 210 -10.66 -1.53 13.41
C SER A 210 -10.11 -2.95 13.59
N ILE A 211 -9.13 -3.32 12.76
CA ILE A 211 -8.35 -4.56 12.85
C ILE A 211 -6.87 -4.20 12.87
N GLY A 212 -6.16 -4.62 13.92
CA GLY A 212 -4.75 -4.25 14.12
C GLY A 212 -4.55 -2.79 14.55
N GLN A 213 -3.34 -2.26 14.38
CA GLN A 213 -2.99 -0.86 14.70
C GLN A 213 -2.44 -0.12 13.48
N PRO A 214 -2.87 1.12 13.23
CA PRO A 214 -2.41 1.89 12.08
C PRO A 214 -0.93 2.25 12.19
N PRO A 215 -0.23 2.38 11.04
CA PRO A 215 1.14 2.89 11.03
C PRO A 215 1.17 4.39 11.34
N ALA A 216 2.32 4.91 11.80
CA ALA A 216 2.50 6.35 11.97
C ALA A 216 2.55 7.09 10.63
N ALA A 217 3.20 6.50 9.63
CA ALA A 217 3.22 6.98 8.25
C ALA A 217 2.83 5.88 7.25
N PHE A 218 1.83 6.18 6.41
CA PHE A 218 1.25 5.22 5.46
C PHE A 218 2.27 4.64 4.45
N PHE A 219 3.17 5.49 3.92
CA PHE A 219 4.08 5.10 2.85
C PHE A 219 5.37 4.43 3.34
N THR A 220 5.80 4.68 4.57
CA THR A 220 7.10 4.24 5.06
C THR A 220 7.01 3.14 6.11
N ASP A 221 5.98 3.14 6.93
CA ASP A 221 5.89 2.25 8.09
C ASP A 221 5.00 1.05 7.77
N LEU A 222 5.09 0.03 8.62
CA LEU A 222 4.21 -1.14 8.61
C LEU A 222 3.30 -1.11 9.84
N PRO A 223 2.01 -1.45 9.69
CA PRO A 223 1.11 -1.58 10.83
C PRO A 223 1.38 -2.85 11.65
N GLU A 224 0.78 -2.91 12.84
CA GLU A 224 0.52 -4.18 13.53
C GLU A 224 -0.70 -4.82 12.88
N ALA A 225 -0.54 -6.02 12.32
CA ALA A 225 -1.57 -6.70 11.55
C ALA A 225 -2.21 -7.83 12.36
N LEU A 226 -3.25 -8.43 11.78
CA LEU A 226 -3.72 -9.75 12.16
C LEU A 226 -3.10 -10.79 11.21
N GLU A 227 -2.44 -11.80 11.76
CA GLU A 227 -1.76 -12.84 11.00
C GLU A 227 -2.74 -13.95 10.59
N VAL A 228 -2.81 -14.24 9.28
CA VAL A 228 -3.77 -15.18 8.70
C VAL A 228 -3.11 -16.19 7.76
N SER A 229 -3.70 -17.38 7.67
CA SER A 229 -3.35 -18.42 6.70
C SER A 229 -4.64 -18.98 6.12
N LEU A 230 -5.02 -18.51 4.93
CA LEU A 230 -6.30 -18.77 4.29
C LEU A 230 -6.13 -19.52 2.97
N THR A 231 -6.78 -20.67 2.82
CA THR A 231 -6.81 -21.40 1.54
C THR A 231 -7.84 -20.84 0.56
N GLY A 232 -8.87 -20.17 1.05
CA GLY A 232 -9.98 -19.61 0.31
C GLY A 232 -10.02 -18.09 0.41
N ALA A 233 -11.16 -17.53 0.79
CA ALA A 233 -11.46 -16.10 0.61
C ALA A 233 -11.42 -15.27 1.91
N LEU A 234 -10.86 -14.07 1.80
CA LEU A 234 -10.89 -13.02 2.82
C LEU A 234 -11.99 -11.99 2.54
N SER A 235 -12.81 -11.69 3.55
CA SER A 235 -13.77 -10.57 3.56
C SER A 235 -13.54 -9.67 4.77
N VAL A 236 -13.53 -8.37 4.55
CA VAL A 236 -13.29 -7.35 5.58
C VAL A 236 -14.33 -6.25 5.45
N ASP A 237 -15.02 -5.95 6.54
CA ASP A 237 -16.00 -4.87 6.64
C ASP A 237 -15.72 -4.05 7.91
N VAL A 238 -14.83 -3.07 7.78
CA VAL A 238 -14.49 -2.14 8.86
C VAL A 238 -14.78 -0.70 8.48
N ALA A 239 -15.08 0.14 9.47
CA ALA A 239 -15.32 1.56 9.24
C ALA A 239 -14.01 2.35 9.14
N GLY A 240 -13.01 2.02 9.97
CA GLY A 240 -11.77 2.77 10.09
C GLY A 240 -10.59 2.08 9.39
N PHE A 241 -9.86 1.26 10.13
CA PHE A 241 -8.57 0.74 9.71
C PHE A 241 -8.54 -0.79 9.76
N ALA A 242 -7.90 -1.43 8.79
CA ALA A 242 -7.59 -2.86 8.85
C ALA A 242 -6.16 -3.14 8.34
N ALA A 243 -5.43 -3.98 9.07
CA ALA A 243 -4.18 -4.58 8.61
C ALA A 243 -4.20 -6.10 8.77
N ILE A 244 -3.83 -6.79 7.69
CA ILE A 244 -3.85 -8.25 7.60
C ILE A 244 -2.55 -8.71 6.96
N HIS A 245 -1.87 -9.69 7.58
CA HIS A 245 -0.61 -10.26 7.10
C HIS A 245 -0.74 -11.77 6.93
N GLY A 246 -0.27 -12.32 5.82
CA GLY A 246 -0.05 -13.76 5.64
C GLY A 246 -0.60 -14.28 4.31
N THR A 247 -0.80 -15.60 4.23
CA THR A 247 -1.25 -16.25 3.00
C THR A 247 -2.75 -16.04 2.81
N ILE A 248 -3.13 -15.41 1.69
CA ILE A 248 -4.52 -15.14 1.33
C ILE A 248 -4.78 -15.74 -0.05
N GLY A 249 -5.60 -16.78 -0.12
CA GLY A 249 -5.95 -17.42 -1.39
C GLY A 249 -6.60 -16.45 -2.38
N THR A 250 -7.69 -15.81 -1.96
CA THR A 250 -8.43 -14.80 -2.74
C THR A 250 -9.06 -13.72 -1.84
N THR A 251 -9.42 -12.59 -2.42
CA THR A 251 -10.17 -11.51 -1.73
C THR A 251 -11.60 -11.41 -2.26
N ASN A 252 -12.58 -11.27 -1.35
CA ASN A 252 -13.98 -11.00 -1.66
C ASN A 252 -14.32 -9.52 -1.38
N ALA A 253 -15.27 -9.25 -0.48
CA ALA A 253 -15.68 -7.90 -0.12
C ALA A 253 -14.65 -7.26 0.81
N LEU A 254 -14.05 -6.14 0.39
CA LEU A 254 -13.10 -5.37 1.17
C LEU A 254 -13.65 -3.96 1.38
N ARG A 255 -13.84 -3.56 2.63
CA ARG A 255 -14.27 -2.23 3.05
C ARG A 255 -13.47 -1.79 4.27
N ALA A 256 -12.86 -0.61 4.17
CA ALA A 256 -12.17 0.09 5.26
C ALA A 256 -11.91 1.53 4.82
N ASP A 257 -11.82 2.52 5.72
CA ASP A 257 -11.20 3.79 5.28
C ASP A 257 -9.73 3.55 4.87
N THR A 258 -8.99 2.76 5.64
CA THR A 258 -7.60 2.39 5.32
C THR A 258 -7.39 0.88 5.45
N LEU A 259 -6.90 0.23 4.39
CA LEU A 259 -6.64 -1.22 4.35
C LEU A 259 -5.19 -1.54 3.97
N PHE A 260 -4.53 -2.36 4.76
CA PHE A 260 -3.24 -2.99 4.47
C PHE A 260 -3.43 -4.49 4.29
N LEU A 261 -3.08 -5.00 3.11
CA LEU A 261 -2.92 -6.42 2.84
C LEU A 261 -1.44 -6.72 2.62
N MET A 262 -0.88 -7.60 3.43
CA MET A 262 0.54 -7.92 3.44
C MET A 262 0.74 -9.43 3.30
N SER A 263 1.78 -9.84 2.59
CA SER A 263 2.19 -11.23 2.45
C SER A 263 3.70 -11.31 2.32
N ASP A 264 4.29 -12.36 2.88
CA ASP A 264 5.69 -12.73 2.59
C ASP A 264 5.80 -13.41 1.21
N GLU A 265 4.68 -13.88 0.67
CA GLU A 265 4.56 -14.55 -0.62
C GLU A 265 3.79 -13.67 -1.62
N HIS A 266 2.92 -14.29 -2.44
CA HIS A 266 2.10 -13.61 -3.42
C HIS A 266 0.81 -13.03 -2.81
N LEU A 267 0.27 -12.01 -3.47
CA LEU A 267 -1.07 -11.48 -3.24
C LEU A 267 -1.88 -11.53 -4.52
N ASN A 268 -3.01 -12.23 -4.48
CA ASN A 268 -3.97 -12.26 -5.59
C ASN A 268 -5.06 -11.23 -5.32
N LEU A 269 -4.96 -10.06 -5.96
CA LEU A 269 -5.97 -9.04 -5.82
C LEU A 269 -7.14 -9.34 -6.78
N GLY A 270 -8.29 -9.60 -6.19
CA GLY A 270 -9.56 -9.59 -6.91
C GLY A 270 -9.92 -8.19 -7.42
N ALA A 271 -11.16 -8.02 -7.83
CA ALA A 271 -11.67 -6.71 -8.20
C ALA A 271 -11.71 -5.76 -6.99
N VAL A 272 -10.65 -4.99 -6.77
CA VAL A 272 -10.67 -3.79 -5.92
C VAL A 272 -11.33 -2.66 -6.72
N SER A 273 -12.56 -2.90 -7.18
CA SER A 273 -13.39 -1.81 -7.71
C SER A 273 -13.68 -0.82 -6.58
N GLN A 274 -14.18 0.39 -6.88
CA GLN A 274 -14.42 1.56 -5.99
C GLN A 274 -15.27 1.32 -4.72
N GLN A 275 -15.44 0.08 -4.28
CA GLN A 275 -16.07 -0.34 -3.06
C GLN A 275 -15.19 0.06 -1.88
N GLN A 276 -15.49 1.26 -1.37
CA GLN A 276 -15.39 1.63 0.04
C GLN A 276 -14.00 1.56 0.70
N VAL A 277 -12.91 1.48 -0.07
CA VAL A 277 -11.54 1.66 0.43
C VAL A 277 -11.00 3.03 0.00
N ASN A 278 -10.69 3.88 0.98
CA ASN A 278 -10.17 5.23 0.73
C ASN A 278 -8.64 5.21 0.56
N ASN A 279 -7.92 4.51 1.45
CA ASN A 279 -6.48 4.29 1.37
C ASN A 279 -6.17 2.79 1.33
N PHE A 280 -5.32 2.35 0.40
CA PHE A 280 -5.02 0.94 0.20
C PHE A 280 -3.53 0.67 0.05
N ALA A 281 -3.02 -0.29 0.80
CA ALA A 281 -1.68 -0.81 0.67
C ALA A 281 -1.74 -2.31 0.38
N ALA A 282 -1.12 -2.74 -0.72
CA ALA A 282 -0.83 -4.14 -1.02
C ALA A 282 0.68 -4.33 -1.03
N ILE A 283 1.17 -5.21 -0.16
CA ILE A 283 2.60 -5.47 0.02
C ILE A 283 2.83 -6.98 -0.06
N ALA A 284 3.43 -7.44 -1.16
CA ALA A 284 3.99 -8.77 -1.30
C ALA A 284 5.50 -8.73 -1.04
N ASP A 285 6.13 -9.89 -0.83
CA ASP A 285 7.58 -9.99 -0.57
C ASP A 285 8.02 -9.21 0.68
N LEU A 286 7.22 -9.25 1.75
CA LEU A 286 7.51 -8.50 2.97
C LEU A 286 8.82 -8.96 3.64
N ASP A 287 9.18 -10.24 3.49
CA ASP A 287 10.44 -10.83 3.95
C ASP A 287 11.64 -10.50 3.03
N ARG A 288 11.38 -9.88 1.88
CA ARG A 288 12.36 -9.42 0.88
C ARG A 288 13.20 -10.54 0.28
N ASN A 289 12.60 -11.71 0.07
CA ASN A 289 13.27 -12.85 -0.55
C ASN A 289 13.34 -12.76 -2.09
N GLY A 290 12.61 -11.80 -2.69
CA GLY A 290 12.60 -11.51 -4.13
C GLY A 290 11.61 -12.36 -4.94
N SER A 291 10.60 -12.97 -4.30
CA SER A 291 9.63 -13.85 -4.99
C SER A 291 8.16 -13.41 -4.89
N GLY A 292 7.81 -12.51 -3.97
CA GLY A 292 6.43 -12.07 -3.80
C GLY A 292 5.92 -11.23 -4.98
N THR A 293 4.76 -11.62 -5.51
CA THR A 293 4.11 -10.95 -6.65
C THR A 293 2.73 -10.43 -6.25
N ILE A 294 2.35 -9.24 -6.72
CA ILE A 294 0.96 -8.79 -6.67
C ILE A 294 0.33 -9.02 -8.04
N ASN A 295 -0.66 -9.90 -8.12
CA ASN A 295 -1.37 -10.19 -9.36
C ASN A 295 -2.62 -9.31 -9.47
N PHE A 296 -2.73 -8.53 -10.55
CA PHE A 296 -3.85 -7.66 -10.85
C PHE A 296 -4.77 -8.29 -11.88
N SER A 297 -5.97 -8.66 -11.45
CA SER A 297 -7.03 -9.14 -12.36
C SER A 297 -7.90 -8.00 -12.93
N GLN A 298 -7.85 -6.82 -12.31
CA GLN A 298 -8.71 -5.65 -12.56
C GLN A 298 -7.95 -4.36 -12.23
N PRO A 299 -8.41 -3.20 -12.74
CA PRO A 299 -7.89 -1.91 -12.29
C PRO A 299 -8.06 -1.69 -10.79
N VAL A 300 -7.04 -1.15 -10.13
CA VAL A 300 -7.08 -0.69 -8.73
C VAL A 300 -7.46 0.79 -8.68
N ALA A 301 -8.53 1.11 -7.95
CA ALA A 301 -9.02 2.47 -7.78
C ALA A 301 -9.39 2.77 -6.33
N VAL A 302 -8.72 3.77 -5.74
CA VAL A 302 -8.99 4.31 -4.40
C VAL A 302 -9.08 5.84 -4.44
N ALA A 303 -9.74 6.45 -3.46
CA ALA A 303 -9.93 7.90 -3.45
C ALA A 303 -8.73 8.68 -2.87
N GLY A 304 -7.95 8.06 -1.97
CA GLY A 304 -6.82 8.64 -1.26
C GLY A 304 -5.48 8.04 -1.69
N ASN A 305 -4.75 7.47 -0.72
CA ASN A 305 -3.41 6.94 -0.90
C ASN A 305 -3.39 5.48 -1.39
N LEU A 306 -2.52 5.17 -2.34
CA LEU A 306 -2.27 3.82 -2.84
C LEU A 306 -0.79 3.46 -2.65
N ARG A 307 -0.52 2.31 -2.03
CA ARG A 307 0.83 1.74 -1.91
C ARG A 307 0.85 0.34 -2.51
N LEU A 308 1.73 0.11 -3.47
CA LEU A 308 1.96 -1.18 -4.12
C LEU A 308 3.43 -1.53 -3.96
N GLN A 309 3.74 -2.65 -3.33
CA GLN A 309 5.13 -3.06 -3.11
C GLN A 309 5.24 -4.58 -3.29
N ALA A 310 6.14 -5.02 -4.15
CA ALA A 310 6.37 -6.44 -4.42
C ALA A 310 7.76 -6.66 -5.02
N ALA A 311 8.17 -7.92 -5.19
CA ALA A 311 9.23 -8.25 -6.12
C ALA A 311 8.76 -8.03 -7.58
N ASP A 312 7.48 -8.28 -7.85
CA ASP A 312 6.86 -8.12 -9.17
C ASP A 312 5.39 -7.64 -9.07
N LEU A 313 4.97 -6.74 -9.96
CA LEU A 313 3.60 -6.22 -10.06
C LEU A 313 2.99 -6.71 -11.39
N ASP A 314 2.25 -7.82 -11.37
CA ASP A 314 1.85 -8.52 -12.59
C ASP A 314 0.39 -8.19 -12.98
N ALA A 315 0.21 -7.47 -14.11
CA ALA A 315 -1.08 -7.27 -14.78
C ALA A 315 -1.19 -8.06 -16.11
N GLY A 316 -0.31 -9.04 -16.30
CA GLY A 316 -0.16 -9.82 -17.51
C GLY A 316 0.43 -8.99 -18.66
N ALA A 317 -0.23 -9.04 -19.82
CA ALA A 317 0.18 -8.25 -20.99
C ALA A 317 -0.38 -6.81 -20.99
N GLU A 318 -1.23 -6.47 -20.02
CA GLU A 318 -1.87 -5.16 -19.90
C GLU A 318 -1.07 -4.24 -18.97
N PRO A 319 -1.17 -2.91 -19.15
CA PRO A 319 -0.62 -1.96 -18.18
C PRO A 319 -1.34 -2.07 -16.83
N ILE A 320 -0.62 -1.80 -15.75
CA ILE A 320 -1.17 -1.68 -14.40
C ILE A 320 -1.97 -0.36 -14.32
N ARG A 321 -3.27 -0.45 -14.03
CA ARG A 321 -4.21 0.68 -13.91
C ARG A 321 -4.76 0.70 -12.48
N VAL A 322 -4.94 1.76 -11.69
CA VAL A 322 -4.12 2.96 -11.53
C VAL A 322 -4.97 4.21 -11.26
N THR A 323 -5.83 4.26 -10.24
CA THR A 323 -6.55 5.50 -9.84
C THR A 323 -6.38 5.81 -8.35
N ALA A 324 -5.75 6.93 -8.00
CA ALA A 324 -5.53 7.39 -6.62
C ALA A 324 -5.10 8.88 -6.59
N GLN A 325 -5.14 9.51 -5.41
CA GLN A 325 -4.58 10.85 -5.19
C GLN A 325 -3.04 10.82 -5.07
N ARG A 326 -2.51 9.84 -4.35
CA ARG A 326 -1.07 9.66 -4.14
C ARG A 326 -0.76 8.18 -4.31
N THR A 327 0.20 7.85 -5.16
CA THR A 327 0.57 6.46 -5.44
C THR A 327 2.05 6.26 -5.20
N LEU A 328 2.39 5.28 -4.35
CA LEU A 328 3.73 4.71 -4.26
C LEU A 328 3.71 3.31 -4.88
N ALA A 329 4.61 3.06 -5.84
CA ALA A 329 4.80 1.75 -6.45
C ALA A 329 6.27 1.31 -6.37
N THR A 330 6.51 0.07 -5.94
CA THR A 330 7.85 -0.51 -5.85
C THR A 330 7.84 -1.93 -6.39
N SER A 331 8.73 -2.19 -7.34
CA SER A 331 8.95 -3.50 -7.97
C SER A 331 10.44 -3.74 -8.23
N GLN A 332 10.83 -5.01 -8.32
CA GLN A 332 12.17 -5.43 -8.76
C GLN A 332 12.19 -5.80 -10.26
N GLN A 333 11.07 -5.65 -10.97
CA GLN A 333 10.94 -5.95 -12.41
C GLN A 333 10.74 -4.68 -13.25
N SER A 334 10.46 -4.87 -14.55
CA SER A 334 10.00 -3.78 -15.42
C SER A 334 8.52 -3.52 -15.23
N GLU A 335 8.12 -2.26 -15.15
CA GLU A 335 6.74 -1.88 -14.87
C GLU A 335 6.16 -0.90 -15.88
N LEU A 336 4.88 -1.09 -16.18
CA LEU A 336 4.09 -0.21 -17.05
C LEU A 336 2.81 0.23 -16.33
N PHE A 337 2.77 1.50 -15.94
CA PHE A 337 1.63 2.12 -15.26
C PHE A 337 0.82 3.03 -16.17
N LEU A 338 -0.51 2.88 -16.12
CA LEU A 338 -1.47 3.81 -16.67
C LEU A 338 -2.30 4.45 -15.54
N LEU A 339 -1.92 5.68 -15.19
CA LEU A 339 -2.50 6.46 -14.11
C LEU A 339 -3.73 7.26 -14.56
N THR A 340 -4.74 7.30 -13.71
CA THR A 340 -5.80 8.30 -13.67
C THR A 340 -5.65 9.04 -12.34
N PRO A 341 -4.78 10.06 -12.29
CA PRO A 341 -4.51 10.77 -11.04
C PRO A 341 -5.77 11.49 -10.55
N LEU A 342 -6.05 11.41 -9.25
CA LEU A 342 -7.09 12.20 -8.61
C LEU A 342 -6.46 13.45 -8.01
N ASN A 343 -7.12 14.60 -8.19
CA ASN A 343 -6.65 15.83 -7.58
C ASN A 343 -6.75 15.74 -6.05
N ILE A 344 -5.67 16.12 -5.36
CA ILE A 344 -5.62 16.23 -3.89
C ILE A 344 -6.44 17.45 -3.44
N GLY A 345 -6.56 18.44 -4.30
CA GLY A 345 -7.38 19.64 -4.12
C GLY A 345 -7.33 20.53 -5.37
N PRO A 346 -8.00 21.70 -5.35
CA PRO A 346 -7.94 22.64 -6.47
C PRO A 346 -6.50 23.05 -6.78
N GLY A 347 -6.01 22.75 -7.98
CA GLY A 347 -4.65 23.07 -8.40
C GLY A 347 -3.55 22.15 -7.85
N ASN A 348 -3.91 21.07 -7.15
CA ASN A 348 -2.96 20.05 -6.67
C ASN A 348 -3.24 18.74 -7.41
N PRO A 349 -2.50 18.46 -8.50
CA PRO A 349 -2.64 17.21 -9.25
C PRO A 349 -2.31 15.99 -8.38
N GLY A 350 -2.66 14.82 -8.87
CA GLY A 350 -2.26 13.57 -8.22
C GLY A 350 -0.74 13.38 -8.24
N GLN A 351 -0.26 12.64 -7.25
CA GLN A 351 1.16 12.40 -7.00
C GLN A 351 1.54 10.96 -7.31
N PHE A 352 2.75 10.75 -7.83
CA PHE A 352 3.31 9.42 -8.08
C PHE A 352 4.77 9.35 -7.65
N ASP A 353 5.11 8.24 -7.01
CA ASP A 353 6.43 7.78 -6.62
C ASP A 353 6.60 6.33 -7.10
N GLY A 354 7.70 6.03 -7.79
CA GLY A 354 7.88 4.76 -8.49
C GLY A 354 9.31 4.24 -8.48
N VAL A 355 9.48 2.99 -8.05
CA VAL A 355 10.75 2.27 -8.13
C VAL A 355 10.57 0.97 -8.92
N ALA A 356 11.44 0.73 -9.89
CA ALA A 356 11.47 -0.49 -10.69
C ALA A 356 12.89 -1.08 -10.73
N GLY A 357 13.02 -2.39 -10.81
CA GLY A 357 14.33 -3.05 -10.91
C GLY A 357 14.91 -3.05 -12.32
N ASP A 358 14.11 -2.72 -13.35
CA ASP A 358 14.57 -2.61 -14.74
C ASP A 358 14.05 -1.34 -15.44
N ASN A 359 12.99 -1.42 -16.24
CA ASN A 359 12.36 -0.26 -16.89
C ASN A 359 11.13 0.22 -16.11
N LEU A 360 10.86 1.52 -16.11
CA LEU A 360 9.65 2.10 -15.53
C LEU A 360 8.98 3.00 -16.57
N HIS A 361 7.78 2.63 -17.00
CA HIS A 361 6.94 3.46 -17.85
C HIS A 361 5.71 3.93 -17.07
N VAL A 362 5.44 5.23 -17.09
CA VAL A 362 4.31 5.88 -16.41
C VAL A 362 3.57 6.75 -17.41
N SER A 363 2.26 6.55 -17.56
CA SER A 363 1.41 7.40 -18.38
C SER A 363 0.21 7.90 -17.59
N ALA A 364 0.02 9.21 -17.50
CA ALA A 364 -1.08 9.84 -16.79
C ALA A 364 -2.09 10.49 -17.75
N ARG A 365 -3.38 10.25 -17.46
CA ARG A 365 -4.52 10.83 -18.21
C ARG A 365 -4.85 12.27 -17.88
N ASP A 366 -4.19 12.85 -16.88
CA ASP A 366 -4.29 14.26 -16.49
C ASP A 366 -2.92 14.71 -15.94
N SER A 367 -2.88 15.88 -15.34
CA SER A 367 -1.68 16.46 -14.74
C SER A 367 -1.12 15.55 -13.65
N LEU A 368 0.20 15.47 -13.56
CA LEU A 368 0.90 14.56 -12.66
C LEU A 368 2.07 15.27 -11.98
N VAL A 369 2.22 15.05 -10.68
CA VAL A 369 3.40 15.43 -9.91
C VAL A 369 4.19 14.19 -9.54
N LEU A 370 5.44 14.11 -9.97
CA LEU A 370 6.41 13.10 -9.55
C LEU A 370 7.08 13.58 -8.26
N THR A 371 6.82 12.91 -7.14
CA THR A 371 7.28 13.32 -5.80
C THR A 371 7.86 12.13 -5.05
N ASP A 372 8.72 12.40 -4.08
CA ASP A 372 9.18 11.42 -3.11
C ASP A 372 8.10 11.25 -2.02
N LEU A 373 7.53 10.05 -1.92
CA LEU A 373 6.54 9.67 -0.91
C LEU A 373 7.13 8.82 0.21
N ASN A 374 8.26 8.15 -0.05
CA ASN A 374 8.88 7.18 0.85
C ASN A 374 10.11 7.72 1.61
N GLY A 375 10.56 8.93 1.29
CA GLY A 375 11.71 9.62 1.89
C GLY A 375 13.07 9.22 1.33
N ASP A 376 13.15 8.53 0.18
CA ASP A 376 14.41 8.07 -0.40
C ASP A 376 15.15 9.15 -1.24
N GLY A 377 14.52 10.31 -1.45
CA GLY A 377 15.04 11.44 -2.21
C GLY A 377 14.70 11.43 -3.70
N ASN A 378 14.07 10.37 -4.21
CA ASN A 378 13.66 10.22 -5.60
C ASN A 378 12.14 10.14 -5.72
N ALA A 379 11.61 10.71 -6.79
CA ALA A 379 10.26 10.43 -7.25
C ALA A 379 10.22 9.21 -8.16
N LEU A 380 11.27 8.99 -8.97
CA LEU A 380 11.37 7.82 -9.84
C LEU A 380 12.78 7.24 -9.83
N SER A 381 12.88 5.93 -9.67
CA SER A 381 14.13 5.19 -9.80
C SER A 381 13.94 3.91 -10.61
N ALA A 382 14.82 3.67 -11.58
CA ALA A 382 14.84 2.44 -12.36
C ALA A 382 16.29 2.08 -12.72
N ALA A 383 16.56 0.82 -13.06
CA ALA A 383 17.91 0.43 -13.44
C ALA A 383 18.29 0.93 -14.84
N LYS A 384 17.36 0.92 -15.80
CA LYS A 384 17.65 1.25 -17.21
C LYS A 384 16.91 2.47 -17.73
N ILE A 385 15.61 2.34 -17.99
CA ILE A 385 14.84 3.37 -18.67
C ILE A 385 13.70 3.86 -17.78
N ILE A 386 13.51 5.17 -17.73
CA ILE A 386 12.33 5.81 -17.15
C ILE A 386 11.63 6.60 -18.25
N GLU A 387 10.38 6.26 -18.52
CA GLU A 387 9.48 7.03 -19.39
C GLU A 387 8.31 7.52 -18.55
N ALA A 388 8.09 8.84 -18.50
CA ALA A 388 6.90 9.40 -17.85
C ALA A 388 6.19 10.36 -18.78
N SER A 389 4.88 10.19 -18.94
CA SER A 389 4.03 11.03 -19.78
C SER A 389 2.80 11.53 -19.03
N SER A 390 2.38 12.76 -19.32
CA SER A 390 1.09 13.32 -18.90
C SER A 390 0.35 13.90 -20.09
N SER A 391 -0.96 13.68 -20.14
CA SER A 391 -1.86 14.31 -21.12
C SER A 391 -2.10 15.82 -20.86
N ALA A 392 -1.54 16.37 -19.78
CA ALA A 392 -1.62 17.78 -19.40
C ALA A 392 -0.25 18.25 -18.88
N ASP A 393 -0.17 18.74 -17.63
CA ASP A 393 1.07 19.23 -17.03
C ASP A 393 1.84 18.10 -16.31
N LEU A 394 3.16 18.06 -16.46
CA LEU A 394 4.05 17.12 -15.74
C LEU A 394 5.03 17.91 -14.87
N GLN A 395 4.97 17.73 -13.56
CA GLN A 395 5.91 18.34 -12.62
C GLN A 395 6.81 17.27 -11.99
N VAL A 396 8.12 17.50 -12.02
CA VAL A 396 9.11 16.71 -11.29
C VAL A 396 9.51 17.45 -10.03
N ALA A 397 8.94 17.07 -8.88
CA ALA A 397 9.18 17.73 -7.60
C ALA A 397 10.35 17.11 -6.81
N ALA A 398 10.67 15.83 -7.04
CA ALA A 398 11.84 15.15 -6.44
C ALA A 398 12.68 14.45 -7.52
N SER A 399 13.84 13.90 -7.13
CA SER A 399 14.86 13.45 -8.09
C SER A 399 14.38 12.28 -8.97
N ILE A 400 14.91 12.17 -10.18
CA ILE A 400 14.74 11.00 -11.04
C ILE A 400 16.12 10.44 -11.38
N THR A 401 16.32 9.15 -11.12
CA THR A 401 17.61 8.49 -11.33
C THR A 401 17.46 7.20 -12.10
N THR A 402 18.30 7.04 -13.13
CA THR A 402 18.45 5.78 -13.85
C THR A 402 19.83 5.74 -14.52
N THR A 403 20.26 4.59 -15.05
CA THR A 403 21.59 4.47 -15.68
C THR A 403 21.59 4.70 -17.18
N GLU A 404 20.45 4.53 -17.88
CA GLU A 404 20.40 4.66 -19.33
C GLU A 404 19.64 5.88 -19.82
N GLU A 405 18.34 5.96 -19.58
CA GLU A 405 17.53 6.97 -20.26
C GLU A 405 16.36 7.49 -19.42
N ILE A 406 16.17 8.81 -19.44
CA ILE A 406 14.97 9.48 -18.93
C ILE A 406 14.26 10.12 -20.13
N GLN A 407 13.00 9.76 -20.36
CA GLN A 407 12.10 10.47 -21.26
C GLN A 407 10.92 11.03 -20.49
N LEU A 408 10.74 12.34 -20.53
CA LEU A 408 9.60 13.02 -19.90
C LEU A 408 8.79 13.77 -20.96
N LEU A 409 7.48 13.51 -21.00
CA LEU A 409 6.56 14.10 -21.97
C LEU A 409 5.37 14.74 -21.26
N ALA A 410 5.15 16.04 -21.49
CA ALA A 410 3.91 16.73 -21.18
C ALA A 410 3.25 17.20 -22.48
N THR A 411 1.92 17.23 -22.55
CA THR A 411 1.24 17.90 -23.67
C THR A 411 1.18 19.42 -23.48
N ARG A 412 1.27 19.87 -22.22
CA ARG A 412 1.27 21.28 -21.83
C ARG A 412 2.62 21.63 -21.19
N THR A 413 2.66 21.95 -19.91
CA THR A 413 3.90 22.36 -19.26
C THR A 413 4.63 21.18 -18.65
N LEU A 414 5.93 21.09 -18.90
CA LEU A 414 6.87 20.24 -18.16
C LEU A 414 7.69 21.13 -17.21
N SER A 415 7.59 20.89 -15.91
CA SER A 415 8.42 21.58 -14.90
C SER A 415 9.33 20.57 -14.21
N ALA A 416 10.62 20.89 -14.10
CA ALA A 416 11.59 20.07 -13.40
C ALA A 416 12.28 20.85 -12.27
N ASP A 417 11.84 20.56 -11.04
CA ASP A 417 12.36 21.11 -9.79
C ASP A 417 13.25 20.09 -9.04
N GLY A 418 13.02 18.79 -9.26
CA GLY A 418 13.90 17.69 -8.86
C GLY A 418 15.02 17.41 -9.85
N ALA A 419 16.17 16.93 -9.36
CA ALA A 419 17.33 16.63 -10.20
C ALA A 419 17.09 15.42 -11.10
N LEU A 420 17.54 15.45 -12.35
CA LEU A 420 17.48 14.31 -13.28
C LEU A 420 18.89 13.81 -13.55
N THR A 421 19.15 12.52 -13.31
CA THR A 421 20.46 11.90 -13.54
C THR A 421 20.32 10.64 -14.38
N SER A 422 20.99 10.61 -15.54
CA SER A 422 20.94 9.50 -16.49
C SER A 422 22.12 9.52 -17.48
N ARG A 423 22.26 8.52 -18.34
CA ARG A 423 23.14 8.61 -19.51
C ARG A 423 22.54 9.57 -20.55
N ASP A 424 21.25 9.43 -20.83
CA ASP A 424 20.51 10.27 -21.77
C ASP A 424 19.23 10.83 -21.14
N ILE A 425 18.92 12.09 -21.45
CA ILE A 425 17.75 12.81 -20.93
C ILE A 425 17.03 13.50 -22.09
N PHE A 426 15.74 13.21 -22.24
CA PHE A 426 14.85 13.78 -23.25
C PHE A 426 13.62 14.38 -22.58
N LEU A 427 13.43 15.69 -22.71
CA LEU A 427 12.29 16.42 -22.17
C LEU A 427 11.48 17.01 -23.31
N ARG A 428 10.16 16.81 -23.31
CA ARG A 428 9.26 17.36 -24.31
C ARG A 428 8.00 17.93 -23.67
N GLY A 429 7.62 19.14 -24.08
CA GLY A 429 6.45 19.86 -23.60
C GLY A 429 5.97 20.91 -24.60
N ASP A 430 4.82 21.54 -24.37
CA ASP A 430 4.53 22.85 -24.98
C ASP A 430 5.47 23.89 -24.36
N ASP A 431 5.56 23.96 -23.04
CA ASP A 431 6.55 24.77 -22.33
C ASP A 431 7.41 23.91 -21.42
N ILE A 432 8.71 24.22 -21.31
CA ILE A 432 9.64 23.54 -20.41
C ILE A 432 10.22 24.56 -19.43
N ASN A 433 10.03 24.31 -18.13
CA ASN A 433 10.62 25.07 -17.04
C ASN A 433 11.61 24.20 -16.26
N LEU A 434 12.85 24.66 -16.12
CA LEU A 434 13.90 23.95 -15.41
C LEU A 434 14.46 24.82 -14.28
N THR A 435 14.28 24.37 -13.04
CA THR A 435 14.89 24.96 -11.85
C THR A 435 15.95 24.05 -11.21
N ALA A 436 15.98 22.79 -11.62
CA ALA A 436 16.86 21.75 -11.13
C ALA A 436 18.13 21.52 -11.96
N ARG A 437 18.96 20.58 -11.48
CA ARG A 437 20.11 20.05 -12.21
C ARG A 437 19.71 18.87 -13.09
N LEU A 438 20.04 18.95 -14.38
CA LEU A 438 20.07 17.84 -15.34
C LEU A 438 21.51 17.37 -15.51
N ALA A 439 21.79 16.12 -15.19
CA ALA A 439 23.10 15.51 -15.34
C ALA A 439 23.01 14.32 -16.30
N ALA A 440 23.23 14.58 -17.58
CA ALA A 440 23.33 13.56 -18.62
C ALA A 440 24.80 13.14 -18.80
N ALA A 441 25.09 11.83 -18.77
CA ALA A 441 26.44 11.35 -19.09
C ALA A 441 26.78 11.54 -20.58
N ARG A 442 25.77 11.61 -21.46
CA ARG A 442 25.94 11.72 -22.91
C ARG A 442 25.06 12.79 -23.55
N THR A 443 23.73 12.70 -23.46
CA THR A 443 22.86 13.60 -24.22
C THR A 443 21.79 14.23 -23.36
N ALA A 444 21.59 15.54 -23.47
CA ALA A 444 20.42 16.22 -22.96
C ALA A 444 19.66 16.91 -24.11
N VAL A 445 18.39 16.58 -24.31
CA VAL A 445 17.53 17.16 -25.35
C VAL A 445 16.28 17.72 -24.71
N LEU A 446 16.01 19.01 -24.93
CA LEU A 446 14.78 19.69 -24.52
C LEU A 446 14.07 20.22 -25.77
N GLU A 447 12.84 19.78 -26.00
CA GLU A 447 12.00 20.22 -27.12
C GLU A 447 10.68 20.80 -26.61
N ALA A 448 10.54 22.12 -26.69
CA ALA A 448 9.32 22.86 -26.37
C ALA A 448 8.54 23.23 -27.64
N GLY A 449 7.22 23.27 -27.52
CA GLY A 449 6.30 23.75 -28.54
C GLY A 449 6.23 22.89 -29.81
N PRO A 450 5.92 21.59 -29.73
CA PRO A 450 5.72 20.74 -30.90
C PRO A 450 4.59 21.24 -31.82
N GLY A 451 3.63 22.01 -31.28
CA GLY A 451 2.61 22.74 -32.04
C GLY A 451 3.11 24.04 -32.69
N GLY A 452 4.40 24.37 -32.57
CA GLY A 452 5.04 25.58 -33.10
C GLY A 452 4.96 26.80 -32.17
N ILE A 453 4.35 26.67 -30.99
CA ILE A 453 4.32 27.70 -29.94
C ILE A 453 4.80 27.03 -28.65
N GLY A 454 5.74 27.65 -27.93
CA GLY A 454 6.24 27.10 -26.66
C GLY A 454 7.68 27.47 -26.37
N GLY A 455 8.02 27.75 -25.12
CA GLY A 455 9.34 28.24 -24.70
C GLY A 455 10.11 27.27 -23.80
N ILE A 456 11.42 27.52 -23.66
CA ILE A 456 12.27 26.85 -22.68
C ILE A 456 12.79 27.91 -21.71
N ASN A 457 12.65 27.67 -20.41
CA ASN A 457 13.20 28.51 -19.37
C ASN A 457 14.11 27.69 -18.46
N VAL A 458 15.40 28.01 -18.45
CA VAL A 458 16.40 27.50 -17.50
C VAL A 458 16.68 28.61 -16.51
N SER A 459 16.13 28.49 -15.31
CA SER A 459 16.27 29.52 -14.27
C SER A 459 17.71 29.62 -13.74
N SER A 460 17.99 30.66 -12.95
CA SER A 460 19.32 30.89 -12.35
C SER A 460 19.85 29.75 -11.45
N THR A 461 18.97 28.90 -10.91
CA THR A 461 19.37 27.70 -10.14
C THR A 461 19.47 26.46 -11.02
N GLY A 462 18.90 26.51 -12.23
CA GLY A 462 18.92 25.42 -13.19
C GLY A 462 20.32 25.15 -13.74
N GLN A 463 20.61 23.88 -13.96
CA GLN A 463 21.88 23.45 -14.55
C GLN A 463 21.64 22.33 -15.57
N ILE A 464 22.27 22.40 -16.74
CA ILE A 464 22.27 21.29 -17.72
C ILE A 464 23.71 20.90 -17.98
N LEU A 465 24.06 19.67 -17.64
CA LEU A 465 25.37 19.10 -17.85
C LEU A 465 25.24 17.90 -18.80
N ALA A 466 26.01 17.87 -19.88
CA ALA A 466 26.10 16.73 -20.79
C ALA A 466 27.56 16.37 -21.07
N GLY A 467 27.97 15.18 -20.63
CA GLY A 467 29.35 14.71 -20.74
C GLY A 467 30.24 15.25 -19.61
N ASN A 468 30.95 14.35 -18.95
CA ASN A 468 31.83 14.65 -17.83
C ASN A 468 33.32 14.76 -18.25
N GLN A 469 33.60 14.67 -19.54
CA GLN A 469 34.93 14.80 -20.14
C GLN A 469 34.87 15.74 -21.36
N PRO A 470 35.94 16.53 -21.62
CA PRO A 470 36.04 17.30 -22.85
C PRO A 470 35.88 16.41 -24.09
N GLY A 471 35.15 16.89 -25.10
CA GLY A 471 34.85 16.16 -26.34
C GLY A 471 33.75 15.11 -26.21
N THR A 472 33.09 14.99 -25.06
CA THR A 472 31.96 14.08 -24.87
C THR A 472 30.70 14.84 -24.50
N GLY A 473 29.57 14.43 -25.08
CA GLY A 473 28.25 14.86 -24.68
C GLY A 473 27.72 16.13 -25.33
N ASN A 474 26.42 16.12 -25.60
CA ASN A 474 25.73 17.15 -26.37
C ASN A 474 24.49 17.65 -25.62
N ILE A 475 24.23 18.96 -25.73
CA ILE A 475 22.99 19.58 -25.29
C ILE A 475 22.27 20.15 -26.51
N THR A 476 20.99 19.80 -26.66
CA THR A 476 20.12 20.33 -27.73
C THR A 476 18.88 20.96 -27.12
N LEU A 477 18.65 22.24 -27.38
CA LEU A 477 17.45 22.97 -26.98
C LEU A 477 16.69 23.46 -28.22
N ARG A 478 15.39 23.18 -28.29
CA ARG A 478 14.52 23.63 -29.38
C ARG A 478 13.22 24.19 -28.83
N SER A 479 12.84 25.40 -29.24
CA SER A 479 11.54 25.99 -28.92
C SER A 479 10.63 26.08 -30.15
N GLY A 480 9.40 26.56 -29.96
CA GLY A 480 8.39 26.66 -31.00
C GLY A 480 8.85 27.44 -32.24
N SER A 481 8.61 26.87 -33.42
CA SER A 481 9.03 27.42 -34.71
C SER A 481 8.32 28.72 -35.12
N ARG A 482 7.12 29.01 -34.57
CA ARG A 482 6.37 30.24 -34.82
C ARG A 482 6.53 31.26 -33.69
N SER A 483 6.62 30.79 -32.45
CA SER A 483 6.87 31.59 -31.26
C SER A 483 7.41 30.72 -30.13
N GLY A 484 8.29 31.26 -29.29
CA GLY A 484 8.88 30.50 -28.20
C GLY A 484 10.28 30.99 -27.89
N ASP A 485 10.44 31.67 -26.77
CA ASP A 485 11.76 32.13 -26.36
C ASP A 485 12.50 31.01 -25.61
N ILE A 486 13.83 31.05 -25.69
CA ILE A 486 14.72 30.24 -24.87
C ILE A 486 15.43 31.19 -23.91
N GLN A 487 15.05 31.14 -22.63
CA GLN A 487 15.63 31.94 -21.55
C GLN A 487 16.63 31.07 -20.76
N LEU A 488 17.88 31.53 -20.64
CA LEU A 488 19.03 30.79 -20.12
C LEU A 488 19.70 31.58 -19.00
N ASP A 489 19.09 31.60 -17.82
CA ASP A 489 19.66 32.26 -16.64
C ASP A 489 20.57 31.32 -15.83
N GLY A 490 20.45 30.01 -16.04
CA GLY A 490 21.26 28.97 -15.40
C GLY A 490 22.53 28.58 -16.16
N MET A 491 23.20 27.53 -15.70
CA MET A 491 24.46 27.06 -16.30
C MET A 491 24.22 25.91 -17.28
N LEU A 492 24.78 26.01 -18.49
CA LEU A 492 24.76 24.94 -19.49
C LEU A 492 26.19 24.55 -19.84
N GLN A 493 26.53 23.27 -19.69
CA GLN A 493 27.85 22.76 -19.99
C GLN A 493 27.75 21.44 -20.77
N ALA A 494 28.13 21.47 -22.05
CA ALA A 494 28.33 20.28 -22.85
C ALA A 494 29.83 20.03 -23.02
N GLY A 495 30.30 18.78 -22.97
CA GLY A 495 31.71 18.50 -23.24
C GLY A 495 32.05 18.60 -24.73
N ASN A 496 31.09 18.42 -25.65
CA ASN A 496 31.28 18.54 -27.09
C ASN A 496 30.48 19.71 -27.69
N GLN A 497 29.15 19.58 -27.81
CA GLN A 497 28.34 20.52 -28.59
C GLN A 497 27.10 21.02 -27.83
N LEU A 498 26.81 22.31 -27.98
CA LEU A 498 25.59 22.97 -27.51
C LEU A 498 24.84 23.57 -28.70
N ASP A 499 23.70 22.98 -29.05
CA ASP A 499 22.82 23.43 -30.13
C ASP A 499 21.55 24.05 -29.55
N ILE A 500 21.30 25.33 -29.82
CA ILE A 500 20.13 26.07 -29.31
C ILE A 500 19.39 26.68 -30.50
N THR A 501 18.11 26.33 -30.66
CA THR A 501 17.26 26.82 -31.75
C THR A 501 15.95 27.39 -31.22
N ALA A 502 15.79 28.72 -31.31
CA ALA A 502 14.56 29.44 -31.03
C ALA A 502 13.91 29.98 -32.31
N GLY A 503 13.38 29.09 -33.15
CA GLY A 503 13.01 29.41 -34.55
C GLY A 503 12.05 30.59 -34.71
N GLY A 504 11.07 30.74 -33.83
CA GLY A 504 10.11 31.86 -33.84
C GLY A 504 10.31 32.90 -32.72
N GLY A 505 11.32 32.71 -31.87
CA GLY A 505 11.55 33.49 -30.65
C GLY A 505 12.99 33.97 -30.51
N ARG A 506 13.35 34.36 -29.29
CA ARG A 506 14.66 34.87 -28.89
C ARG A 506 15.46 33.82 -28.13
N ILE A 507 16.78 34.01 -28.09
CA ILE A 507 17.67 33.33 -27.14
C ILE A 507 18.24 34.40 -26.21
N THR A 508 17.90 34.38 -24.92
CA THR A 508 18.29 35.41 -23.95
C THR A 508 18.69 34.79 -22.60
N GLY A 509 19.32 35.56 -21.72
CA GLY A 509 19.65 35.14 -20.36
C GLY A 509 21.00 35.62 -19.87
N PHE A 510 21.28 35.40 -18.58
CA PHE A 510 22.53 35.79 -17.92
C PHE A 510 23.45 34.60 -17.58
N GLY A 511 23.01 33.39 -17.91
CA GLY A 511 23.69 32.15 -17.63
C GLY A 511 24.98 31.96 -18.42
N GLN A 512 25.85 31.08 -17.92
CA GLN A 512 27.07 30.67 -18.61
C GLN A 512 26.79 29.46 -19.53
N LEU A 513 27.17 29.58 -20.80
CA LEU A 513 27.08 28.53 -21.81
C LEU A 513 28.49 28.04 -22.18
N ALA A 514 28.81 26.78 -21.91
CA ALA A 514 30.14 26.21 -22.16
C ALA A 514 30.05 24.94 -23.02
N ALA A 515 30.81 24.90 -24.11
CA ALA A 515 30.98 23.71 -24.97
C ALA A 515 32.19 23.89 -25.89
N ALA A 516 32.69 22.82 -26.53
CA ALA A 516 33.70 22.99 -27.58
C ALA A 516 33.10 23.74 -28.78
N GLU A 517 31.87 23.39 -29.17
CA GLU A 517 31.11 24.08 -30.22
C GLU A 517 29.75 24.56 -29.69
N ILE A 518 29.44 25.85 -29.91
CA ILE A 518 28.14 26.45 -29.62
C ILE A 518 27.49 26.93 -30.93
N SER A 519 26.27 26.46 -31.18
CA SER A 519 25.42 26.86 -32.32
C SER A 519 24.12 27.48 -31.82
N LEU A 520 23.88 28.73 -32.19
CA LEU A 520 22.71 29.52 -31.78
C LEU A 520 21.92 29.94 -33.02
N LEU A 521 20.65 29.53 -33.11
CA LEU A 521 19.75 29.91 -34.19
C LEU A 521 18.47 30.53 -33.62
N SER A 522 18.14 31.76 -34.01
CA SER A 522 16.97 32.48 -33.51
C SER A 522 16.14 33.14 -34.63
N GLY A 523 14.84 33.35 -34.37
CA GLY A 523 13.99 34.18 -35.21
C GLY A 523 14.07 35.68 -34.89
N LYS A 524 14.30 36.05 -33.62
CA LYS A 524 14.04 37.41 -33.08
C LYS A 524 15.16 38.04 -32.26
N GLY A 525 16.33 37.40 -32.12
CA GLY A 525 17.51 37.98 -31.48
C GLY A 525 18.24 36.98 -30.59
N ILE A 526 19.54 37.20 -30.41
CA ILE A 526 20.43 36.39 -29.58
C ILE A 526 21.15 37.33 -28.61
N GLY A 527 20.82 37.26 -27.32
CA GLY A 527 21.35 38.17 -26.31
C GLY A 527 20.88 39.61 -26.47
N ASP A 528 19.79 39.88 -27.20
CA ASP A 528 19.33 41.23 -27.56
C ASP A 528 19.02 42.16 -26.35
N ASN A 529 18.73 41.59 -25.19
CA ASN A 529 18.58 42.34 -23.92
C ASN A 529 19.88 42.50 -23.14
N ALA A 530 20.77 41.49 -23.20
CA ALA A 530 22.05 41.45 -22.50
C ALA A 530 22.96 40.40 -23.15
N PRO A 531 24.29 40.64 -23.26
CA PRO A 531 25.20 39.70 -23.89
C PRO A 531 25.18 38.32 -23.24
N LEU A 532 24.99 37.27 -24.05
CA LEU A 532 25.11 35.88 -23.58
C LEU A 532 26.57 35.58 -23.20
N GLN A 533 26.77 34.92 -22.06
CA GLN A 533 28.10 34.56 -21.57
C GLN A 533 28.50 33.18 -22.09
N LEU A 534 29.54 33.14 -22.92
CA LEU A 534 30.01 31.94 -23.61
C LEU A 534 31.42 31.53 -23.14
N ALA A 535 31.70 30.23 -23.23
CA ALA A 535 33.02 29.63 -23.13
C ALA A 535 33.12 28.52 -24.19
N ALA A 536 33.59 28.87 -25.39
CA ALA A 536 33.71 27.92 -26.50
C ALA A 536 34.86 28.21 -27.46
N ASP A 537 35.35 27.12 -28.08
CA ASP A 537 36.38 27.16 -29.13
C ASP A 537 35.79 27.57 -30.48
N ARG A 538 34.52 27.23 -30.73
CA ARG A 538 33.82 27.53 -31.99
C ARG A 538 32.40 28.01 -31.73
N ILE A 539 32.04 29.16 -32.32
CA ILE A 539 30.73 29.78 -32.15
C ILE A 539 30.10 30.05 -33.52
N VAL A 540 28.84 29.63 -33.68
CA VAL A 540 27.95 29.97 -34.80
C VAL A 540 26.71 30.64 -34.22
N ALA A 541 26.35 31.83 -34.70
CA ALA A 541 25.14 32.53 -34.27
C ALA A 541 24.41 33.17 -35.46
N GLU A 542 23.15 32.82 -35.65
CA GLU A 542 22.32 33.31 -36.75
C GLU A 542 20.94 33.74 -36.24
N THR A 543 20.51 34.95 -36.60
CA THR A 543 19.15 35.43 -36.34
C THR A 543 18.49 36.02 -37.58
N SER A 544 17.19 35.79 -37.73
CA SER A 544 16.40 36.41 -38.80
C SER A 544 16.15 37.89 -38.53
N THR A 545 15.84 38.24 -37.28
CA THR A 545 15.63 39.63 -36.83
C THR A 545 16.25 39.86 -35.45
N GLY A 546 16.50 41.12 -35.08
CA GLY A 546 17.09 41.47 -33.79
C GLY A 546 18.63 41.35 -33.74
N ASP A 547 19.19 41.74 -32.60
CA ASP A 547 20.63 41.85 -32.40
C ASP A 547 21.26 40.50 -32.03
N ILE A 548 22.57 40.37 -32.25
CA ILE A 548 23.42 39.31 -31.72
C ILE A 548 24.42 39.97 -30.76
N LEU A 549 24.23 39.78 -29.44
CA LEU A 549 25.12 40.29 -28.40
C LEU A 549 25.75 39.11 -27.64
N LEU A 550 27.07 38.92 -27.78
CA LEU A 550 27.79 37.78 -27.18
C LEU A 550 29.03 38.26 -26.41
N ARG A 551 29.37 37.55 -25.33
CA ARG A 551 30.65 37.68 -24.62
C ARG A 551 31.31 36.31 -24.48
N ASN A 552 32.46 36.10 -25.11
CA ASN A 552 33.21 34.83 -24.99
C ASN A 552 34.40 34.99 -24.05
N SER A 553 34.50 34.10 -23.05
CA SER A 553 35.56 34.11 -22.04
C SER A 553 36.81 33.31 -22.45
N GLN A 554 36.77 32.63 -23.60
CA GLN A 554 37.86 31.83 -24.13
C GLN A 554 38.32 32.36 -25.50
N ALA A 555 39.55 32.05 -25.89
CA ALA A 555 40.04 32.29 -27.24
C ALA A 555 39.29 31.37 -28.23
N GLY A 556 38.19 31.89 -28.78
CA GLY A 556 37.28 31.14 -29.65
C GLY A 556 37.22 31.70 -31.07
N ASN A 557 36.87 30.83 -32.01
CA ASN A 557 36.63 31.16 -33.40
C ASN A 557 35.13 31.40 -33.66
N PHE A 558 34.76 32.63 -34.03
CA PHE A 558 33.43 32.96 -34.52
C PHE A 558 33.30 32.56 -35.99
N ALA A 559 32.90 31.30 -36.23
CA ALA A 559 32.87 30.72 -37.56
C ALA A 559 31.82 31.38 -38.48
N ARG A 560 30.69 31.81 -37.92
CA ARG A 560 29.63 32.53 -38.64
C ARG A 560 28.75 33.33 -37.69
N LEU A 561 28.58 34.62 -38.02
CA LEU A 561 27.67 35.54 -37.32
C LEU A 561 26.79 36.24 -38.36
N GLN A 562 25.47 36.12 -38.24
CA GLN A 562 24.55 36.71 -39.22
C GLN A 562 23.27 37.23 -38.56
N SER A 563 22.99 38.53 -38.71
CA SER A 563 21.68 39.13 -38.47
C SER A 563 21.21 39.84 -39.74
N GLN A 564 19.94 39.66 -40.13
CA GLN A 564 19.42 40.33 -41.34
C GLN A 564 19.05 41.80 -41.08
N THR A 565 18.69 42.16 -39.85
CA THR A 565 18.12 43.48 -39.51
C THR A 565 18.65 44.11 -38.22
N GLY A 566 19.50 43.43 -37.46
CA GLY A 566 20.07 43.92 -36.20
C GLY A 566 21.59 44.04 -36.20
N ASN A 567 22.11 44.59 -35.12
CA ASN A 567 23.54 44.75 -34.86
C ASN A 567 24.17 43.42 -34.41
N ILE A 568 25.46 43.27 -34.69
CA ILE A 568 26.27 42.18 -34.16
C ILE A 568 27.36 42.81 -33.28
N ASP A 569 27.29 42.57 -31.98
CA ASP A 569 28.30 42.98 -31.01
C ASP A 569 28.87 41.74 -30.30
N VAL A 570 30.19 41.63 -30.36
CA VAL A 570 30.91 40.50 -29.80
C VAL A 570 32.08 41.04 -29.00
N THR A 571 32.07 40.70 -27.72
CA THR A 571 33.16 41.03 -26.80
C THR A 571 33.86 39.74 -26.38
N GLY A 572 35.17 39.81 -26.15
CA GLY A 572 35.95 38.65 -25.72
C GLY A 572 37.12 39.07 -24.85
N ASP A 573 37.49 38.19 -23.92
CA ASP A 573 38.65 38.36 -23.03
C ASP A 573 39.87 37.52 -23.51
N GLY A 574 39.78 36.91 -24.71
CA GLY A 574 40.77 35.95 -25.26
C GLY A 574 41.22 36.25 -26.68
#